data_AF-A0A920LQ75-F1
#
_entry.id   AF-A0A920LQ75-F1
#
_cell.length_a   1.000
_cell.length_b   1.000
_cell.length_c   1.000
_cell.angle_alpha   90.00
_cell.angle_beta   90.00
_cell.angle_gamma   90.00
#
_symmetry.space_group_name_H-M   'P 1'
#
loop_
_entity.id
_entity.type
_entity.pdbx_description
1 polymer ?
#
loop_
_entity_poly.entity_id
_entity_poly.type
_entity_poly.pdbx_seq_one_letter_code
_entity_poly.pdbx_strand_id
1 'polypeptide(L)'
;MMSPHGRARLDETTSSSFANDLKKWTQIMETYEGGAHAYHATMPTDALRHFRDALIEAEEFGLEALKQAQIRLGEEVRGLMDRYSYKSVAADGFKAPSVVVCFAPSAEIKSGKAFAEQGLQIAAGVPLECGEREDYASFRIGLFGLDKLMNIDRTVTNLEMALEKIRGQNAPA
;
A
#
# COMPACT_ATOMS: atom_id res chain seq x y z
N MET A 1 0.73 16.06 -12.93
CA MET A 1 1.13 17.48 -13.07
C MET A 1 0.74 18.25 -11.81
N MET A 2 1.60 19.15 -11.33
CA MET A 2 1.29 20.01 -10.18
C MET A 2 0.12 20.94 -10.50
N SER A 3 -0.66 21.33 -9.48
CA SER A 3 -1.65 22.39 -9.63
C SER A 3 -0.96 23.74 -9.91
N PRO A 4 -1.65 24.72 -10.51
CA PRO A 4 -1.07 26.06 -10.73
C PRO A 4 -0.51 26.69 -9.45
N HIS A 5 -1.21 26.50 -8.32
CA HIS A 5 -0.73 26.96 -7.01
C HIS A 5 0.56 26.25 -6.58
N GLY A 6 0.63 24.92 -6.76
CA GLY A 6 1.83 24.14 -6.45
C GLY A 6 3.05 24.60 -7.28
N ARG A 7 2.85 24.89 -8.56
CA ARG A 7 3.91 25.42 -9.43
C ARG A 7 4.39 26.79 -8.97
N ALA A 8 3.48 27.74 -8.73
CA ALA A 8 3.86 29.07 -8.25
C ALA A 8 4.69 29.02 -6.96
N ARG A 9 4.28 28.19 -5.99
CA ARG A 9 5.03 28.02 -4.74
C ARG A 9 6.40 27.38 -4.95
N LEU A 10 6.52 26.44 -5.89
CA LEU A 10 7.81 25.85 -6.25
C LEU A 10 8.75 26.92 -6.80
N ASP A 11 8.28 27.76 -7.72
CA ASP A 11 9.09 28.78 -8.37
C ASP A 11 9.60 29.84 -7.38
N GLU A 12 8.82 30.17 -6.35
CA GLU A 12 9.18 31.14 -5.30
C GLU A 12 10.07 30.58 -4.18
N THR A 13 10.21 29.26 -4.06
CA THR A 13 10.95 28.63 -2.95
C THR A 13 12.30 28.09 -3.39
N THR A 14 13.24 27.99 -2.45
CA THR A 14 14.57 27.40 -2.69
C THR A 14 14.74 26.20 -1.76
N SER A 15 15.12 25.05 -2.33
CA SER A 15 15.39 23.84 -1.56
C SER A 15 16.59 24.05 -0.63
N SER A 16 16.51 23.46 0.56
CA SER A 16 17.65 23.34 1.49
C SER A 16 18.47 22.07 1.26
N SER A 17 18.08 21.21 0.32
CA SER A 17 18.77 19.96 -0.03
C SER A 17 19.07 19.91 -1.53
N PHE A 18 20.34 19.69 -1.88
CA PHE A 18 20.78 19.50 -3.27
C PHE A 18 20.16 18.25 -3.91
N ALA A 19 20.15 17.13 -3.19
CA ALA A 19 19.65 15.85 -3.70
C ALA A 19 18.12 15.84 -3.81
N ASN A 20 17.42 16.46 -2.84
CA ASN A 20 15.96 16.51 -2.78
C ASN A 20 15.41 17.87 -3.28
N ASP A 21 16.08 18.50 -4.24
CA ASP A 21 15.59 19.76 -4.83
C ASP A 21 14.48 19.49 -5.84
N LEU A 22 13.23 19.67 -5.40
CA LEU A 22 12.04 19.48 -6.24
C LEU A 22 12.03 20.42 -7.45
N LYS A 23 12.58 21.64 -7.34
CA LYS A 23 12.64 22.59 -8.46
C LYS A 23 13.61 22.07 -9.51
N LYS A 24 14.77 21.59 -9.07
CA LYS A 24 15.77 20.99 -9.96
C LYS A 24 15.24 19.73 -10.65
N TRP A 25 14.60 18.82 -9.92
CA TRP A 25 14.01 17.62 -10.51
C TRP A 25 12.86 17.94 -11.47
N THR A 26 12.05 18.96 -11.18
CA THR A 26 11.01 19.44 -12.12
C THR A 26 11.64 19.91 -13.44
N GLN A 27 12.73 20.68 -13.39
CA GLN A 27 13.46 21.11 -14.60
C GLN A 27 14.01 19.93 -15.41
N ILE A 28 14.52 18.88 -14.74
CA ILE A 28 14.94 17.64 -15.43
C ILE A 28 13.75 17.05 -16.19
N MET A 29 12.58 16.90 -15.54
CA MET A 29 11.38 16.30 -16.17
C MET A 29 10.89 17.14 -17.35
N GLU A 30 10.79 18.47 -17.20
CA GLU A 30 10.38 19.38 -18.28
C GLU A 30 11.32 19.33 -19.49
N THR A 31 12.62 19.11 -19.25
CA THR A 31 13.59 18.94 -20.35
C THR A 31 13.31 17.66 -21.15
N TYR A 32 12.96 16.56 -20.47
CA TYR A 32 12.53 15.33 -21.13
C TYR A 32 11.20 15.50 -21.88
N GLU A 33 10.21 16.17 -21.27
CA GLU A 33 8.93 16.48 -21.91
C GLU A 33 9.09 17.38 -23.15
N GLY A 34 10.07 18.28 -23.14
CA GLY A 34 10.47 19.10 -24.29
C GLY A 34 11.24 18.36 -25.38
N GLY A 35 11.44 17.04 -25.26
CA GLY A 35 12.12 16.21 -26.27
C GLY A 35 13.64 16.21 -26.17
N ALA A 36 14.22 16.71 -25.08
CA ALA A 36 15.65 16.70 -24.82
C ALA A 36 15.97 15.81 -23.60
N HIS A 37 17.19 15.87 -23.08
CA HIS A 37 17.59 15.17 -21.86
C HIS A 37 18.45 16.09 -20.99
N ALA A 38 18.40 15.89 -19.67
CA ALA A 38 19.19 16.64 -18.71
C ALA A 38 19.76 15.71 -17.63
N TYR A 39 20.77 16.22 -16.91
CA TYR A 39 21.44 15.51 -15.83
C TYR A 39 21.51 16.38 -14.57
N HIS A 40 21.13 15.80 -13.43
CA HIS A 40 21.33 16.34 -12.09
C HIS A 40 22.08 15.33 -11.22
N ALA A 41 21.51 14.13 -11.12
CA ALA A 41 22.14 12.92 -10.60
C ALA A 41 21.70 11.72 -11.45
N THR A 42 22.47 10.63 -11.45
CA THR A 42 22.15 9.42 -12.20
C THR A 42 20.78 8.87 -11.80
N MET A 43 19.90 8.68 -12.78
CA MET A 43 18.58 8.09 -12.57
C MET A 43 18.65 6.55 -12.66
N PRO A 44 17.81 5.80 -11.92
CA PRO A 44 17.77 4.35 -11.98
C PRO A 44 17.02 3.89 -13.25
N THR A 45 17.68 4.01 -14.40
CA THR A 45 17.08 3.87 -15.74
C THR A 45 16.37 2.54 -15.97
N ASP A 46 16.93 1.43 -15.50
CA ASP A 46 16.35 0.10 -15.68
C ASP A 46 15.09 -0.07 -14.82
N ALA A 47 15.10 0.42 -13.58
CA ALA A 47 13.92 0.43 -12.71
C ALA A 47 12.81 1.33 -13.27
N LEU A 48 13.17 2.48 -13.86
CA LEU A 48 12.21 3.35 -14.53
C LEU A 48 11.58 2.70 -15.77
N ARG A 49 12.36 1.91 -16.52
CA ARG A 49 11.82 1.13 -17.64
C ARG A 49 10.80 0.10 -17.17
N HIS A 50 11.14 -0.68 -16.13
CA HIS A 50 10.19 -1.64 -15.54
C HIS A 50 8.94 -0.94 -14.98
N PHE A 51 9.10 0.23 -14.34
CA PHE A 51 7.96 1.00 -13.85
C PHE A 51 7.07 1.51 -14.98
N ARG A 52 7.67 1.94 -16.11
CA ARG A 52 6.93 2.31 -17.33
C ARG A 52 6.13 1.12 -17.85
N ASP A 53 6.72 -0.07 -17.92
CA ASP A 53 6.03 -1.27 -18.41
C ASP A 53 4.85 -1.65 -17.50
N ALA A 54 5.01 -1.55 -16.17
CA ALA A 54 3.92 -1.75 -15.21
C ALA A 54 2.81 -0.70 -15.31
N LEU A 55 3.14 0.56 -15.65
CA LEU A 55 2.15 1.61 -15.93
C LEU A 55 1.34 1.30 -17.18
N ILE A 56 1.99 0.83 -18.25
CA ILE A 56 1.30 0.42 -19.48
C ILE A 56 0.34 -0.74 -19.20
N GLU A 57 0.80 -1.78 -18.49
CA GLU A 57 -0.05 -2.91 -18.10
C GLU A 57 -1.28 -2.45 -17.29
N ALA A 58 -1.08 -1.49 -16.37
CA ALA A 58 -2.17 -0.91 -15.59
C ALA A 58 -3.16 -0.09 -16.45
N GLU A 59 -2.67 0.66 -17.44
CA GLU A 59 -3.50 1.42 -18.37
C GLU A 59 -4.27 0.51 -19.33
N GLU A 60 -3.67 -0.59 -19.80
CA GLU A 60 -4.32 -1.61 -20.63
C GLU A 60 -5.48 -2.30 -19.90
N PHE A 61 -5.33 -2.57 -18.60
CA PHE A 61 -6.45 -3.04 -17.77
C PHE A 61 -7.53 -1.96 -17.59
N GLY A 62 -7.13 -0.69 -17.51
CA GLY A 62 -8.00 0.46 -17.32
C GLY A 62 -7.98 0.98 -15.88
N LEU A 63 -7.61 2.25 -15.70
CA LEU A 63 -7.39 2.85 -14.37
C LEU A 63 -8.64 2.88 -13.48
N GLU A 64 -9.81 3.15 -14.06
CA GLU A 64 -11.07 3.13 -13.29
C GLU A 64 -11.44 1.68 -12.90
N ALA A 65 -11.23 0.72 -13.79
CA ALA A 65 -11.44 -0.70 -13.47
C ALA A 65 -10.49 -1.16 -12.36
N LEU A 66 -9.21 -0.77 -12.40
CA LEU A 66 -8.24 -1.07 -11.32
C LEU A 66 -8.66 -0.46 -9.98
N LYS A 67 -9.14 0.78 -9.99
CA LYS A 67 -9.63 1.44 -8.79
C LYS A 67 -10.82 0.69 -8.19
N GLN A 68 -11.79 0.29 -9.02
CA GLN A 68 -12.94 -0.50 -8.55
C GLN A 68 -12.52 -1.88 -8.05
N ALA A 69 -11.56 -2.54 -8.72
CA ALA A 69 -10.97 -3.79 -8.26
C ALA A 69 -10.30 -3.64 -6.88
N GLN A 70 -9.56 -2.55 -6.65
CA GLN A 70 -8.93 -2.28 -5.35
C GLN A 70 -9.98 -2.05 -4.25
N ILE A 71 -11.06 -1.32 -4.55
CA ILE A 71 -12.17 -1.11 -3.62
C ILE A 71 -12.82 -2.45 -3.26
N ARG A 72 -13.18 -3.25 -4.26
CA ARG A 72 -13.78 -4.58 -4.07
C ARG A 72 -12.89 -5.49 -3.23
N LEU A 73 -11.61 -5.62 -3.57
CA LEU A 73 -10.67 -6.44 -2.81
C LEU A 73 -10.58 -5.99 -1.34
N GLY A 74 -10.53 -4.68 -1.10
CA GLY A 74 -10.53 -4.12 0.24
C GLY A 74 -11.82 -4.43 1.01
N GLU A 75 -12.98 -4.35 0.37
CA GLU A 75 -14.28 -4.69 0.98
C GLU A 75 -14.36 -6.16 1.36
N GLU A 76 -14.01 -7.06 0.45
CA GLU A 76 -14.04 -8.50 0.68
C GLU A 76 -13.07 -8.92 1.79
N VAL A 77 -11.85 -8.37 1.80
CA VAL A 77 -10.87 -8.66 2.86
C VAL A 77 -11.32 -8.10 4.21
N ARG A 78 -11.94 -6.91 4.27
CA ARG A 78 -12.48 -6.38 5.54
C ARG A 78 -13.64 -7.24 6.05
N GLY A 79 -14.56 -7.64 5.16
CA GLY A 79 -15.62 -8.57 5.52
C GLY A 79 -15.08 -9.91 6.01
N LEU A 80 -13.98 -10.40 5.42
CA LEU A 80 -13.26 -11.57 5.89
C LEU A 80 -12.67 -11.34 7.30
N MET A 81 -11.97 -10.23 7.55
CA MET A 81 -11.45 -9.91 8.88
C MET A 81 -12.56 -9.92 9.94
N ASP A 82 -13.71 -9.31 9.64
CA ASP A 82 -14.86 -9.27 10.54
C ASP A 82 -15.41 -10.68 10.83
N ARG A 83 -15.52 -11.56 9.82
CA ARG A 83 -15.92 -12.98 10.02
C ARG A 83 -14.97 -13.74 10.94
N TYR A 84 -13.69 -13.37 10.95
CA TYR A 84 -12.66 -13.95 11.81
C TYR A 84 -12.45 -13.15 13.12
N SER A 85 -13.38 -12.24 13.46
CA SER A 85 -13.37 -11.45 14.69
C SER A 85 -12.16 -10.53 14.87
N TYR A 86 -11.49 -10.15 13.77
CA TYR A 86 -10.43 -9.14 13.79
C TYR A 86 -11.03 -7.74 13.63
N LYS A 87 -11.10 -7.00 14.73
CA LYS A 87 -11.63 -5.63 14.73
C LYS A 87 -10.70 -4.68 13.98
N SER A 88 -11.25 -3.90 13.05
CA SER A 88 -10.50 -2.85 12.35
C SER A 88 -10.03 -1.74 13.29
N VAL A 89 -8.83 -1.22 13.04
CA VAL A 89 -8.31 0.00 13.69
C VAL A 89 -8.96 1.26 13.10
N ALA A 90 -9.28 1.24 11.80
CA ALA A 90 -9.93 2.37 11.14
C ALA A 90 -11.43 2.41 11.46
N ALA A 91 -11.93 3.60 11.80
CA ALA A 91 -13.34 3.84 12.01
C ALA A 91 -14.15 3.66 10.71
N ASP A 92 -15.46 3.42 10.84
CA ASP A 92 -16.37 3.32 9.71
C ASP A 92 -16.35 4.61 8.87
N GLY A 93 -16.39 4.47 7.55
CA GLY A 93 -16.20 5.59 6.60
C GLY A 93 -14.74 5.93 6.28
N PHE A 94 -13.77 5.45 7.06
CA PHE A 94 -12.34 5.75 6.89
C PHE A 94 -11.48 4.51 6.60
N LYS A 95 -12.09 3.37 6.30
CA LYS A 95 -11.39 2.11 6.04
C LYS A 95 -10.76 2.12 4.64
N ALA A 96 -9.44 2.22 4.58
CA ALA A 96 -8.70 2.19 3.32
C ALA A 96 -8.89 0.85 2.56
N PRO A 97 -8.96 0.86 1.21
CA PRO A 97 -9.13 -0.36 0.42
C PRO A 97 -7.82 -1.14 0.19
N SER A 98 -6.68 -0.47 0.19
CA SER A 98 -5.38 -1.09 -0.12
C SER A 98 -4.58 -1.55 1.10
N VAL A 99 -4.93 -1.07 2.29
CA VAL A 99 -4.29 -1.45 3.55
C VAL A 99 -5.36 -1.70 4.60
N VAL A 100 -5.45 -2.94 5.05
CA VAL A 100 -6.35 -3.33 6.14
C VAL A 100 -5.54 -3.45 7.42
N VAL A 101 -5.92 -2.69 8.44
CA VAL A 101 -5.28 -2.69 9.75
C VAL A 101 -6.29 -3.15 10.79
N CYS A 102 -5.94 -4.20 11.53
CA CYS A 102 -6.76 -4.77 12.58
C CYS A 102 -6.00 -4.84 13.89
N PHE A 103 -6.74 -4.80 15.01
CA PHE A 103 -6.16 -5.03 16.33
C PHE A 103 -5.63 -6.47 16.42
N ALA A 104 -4.43 -6.63 16.97
CA ALA A 104 -3.78 -7.92 17.13
C ALA A 104 -4.12 -8.50 18.52
N PRO A 105 -4.72 -9.70 18.62
CA PRO A 105 -5.06 -10.32 19.89
C PRO A 105 -3.87 -11.01 20.57
N SER A 106 -2.74 -11.18 19.88
CA SER A 106 -1.53 -11.81 20.41
C SER A 106 -0.25 -11.23 19.80
N ALA A 107 0.90 -11.52 20.41
CA ALA A 107 2.22 -11.10 19.91
C ALA A 107 2.57 -11.78 18.56
N GLU A 108 2.13 -13.02 18.36
CA GLU A 108 2.33 -13.79 17.13
C GLU A 108 1.55 -13.19 15.96
N ILE A 109 0.34 -12.69 16.22
CA ILE A 109 -0.44 -11.94 15.22
C ILE A 109 0.19 -10.58 14.96
N LYS A 110 0.57 -9.83 16.01
CA LYS A 110 1.20 -8.50 15.89
C LYS A 110 2.48 -8.54 15.05
N SER A 111 3.34 -9.52 15.30
CA SER A 111 4.61 -9.71 14.60
C SER A 111 4.44 -10.29 13.19
N GLY A 112 3.28 -10.87 12.88
CA GLY A 112 3.03 -11.59 11.63
C GLY A 112 3.57 -13.03 11.61
N LYS A 113 4.16 -13.52 12.71
CA LYS A 113 4.69 -14.88 12.81
C LYS A 113 3.65 -15.95 12.46
N ALA A 114 2.43 -15.82 12.99
CA ALA A 114 1.35 -16.78 12.72
C ALA A 114 0.97 -16.83 11.22
N PHE A 115 1.06 -15.71 10.50
CA PHE A 115 0.85 -15.66 9.06
C PHE A 115 2.02 -16.28 8.28
N ALA A 116 3.25 -16.00 8.70
CA ALA A 116 4.45 -16.54 8.08
C ALA A 116 4.48 -18.09 8.15
N GLU A 117 4.03 -18.67 9.25
CA GLU A 117 3.87 -20.13 9.41
C GLU A 117 2.85 -20.73 8.41
N GLN A 118 1.94 -19.92 7.87
CA GLN A 118 1.01 -20.31 6.81
C GLN A 118 1.48 -19.88 5.40
N GLY A 119 2.73 -19.43 5.26
CA GLY A 119 3.29 -18.98 3.99
C GLY A 119 2.86 -17.58 3.55
N LEU A 120 2.30 -16.77 4.45
CA LEU A 120 1.90 -15.40 4.17
C LEU A 120 2.84 -14.37 4.81
N GLN A 121 3.36 -13.47 3.98
CA GLN A 121 4.01 -12.26 4.47
C GLN A 121 2.97 -11.16 4.68
N ILE A 122 2.84 -10.69 5.93
CA ILE A 122 2.08 -9.48 6.27
C ILE A 122 3.03 -8.40 6.82
N ALA A 123 2.53 -7.21 7.10
CA ALA A 123 3.31 -6.20 7.79
C ALA A 123 2.94 -6.16 9.28
N ALA A 124 3.95 -6.19 10.15
CA ALA A 124 3.75 -6.02 11.59
C ALA A 124 3.10 -4.66 11.90
N GLY A 125 2.36 -4.60 13.01
CA GLY A 125 1.83 -3.35 13.54
C GLY A 125 2.94 -2.42 14.02
N VAL A 126 2.74 -1.13 13.80
CA VAL A 126 3.62 -0.05 14.25
C VAL A 126 2.78 0.98 15.03
N PRO A 127 3.39 1.78 15.93
CA PRO A 127 2.70 2.88 16.62
C PRO A 127 1.98 3.81 15.64
N LEU A 128 0.92 4.45 16.13
CA LEU A 128 0.18 5.48 15.39
C LEU A 128 0.76 6.87 15.63
N GLU A 129 1.46 7.07 16.75
CA GLU A 129 2.02 8.37 17.17
C GLU A 129 0.93 9.46 17.28
N CYS A 130 -0.25 9.08 17.78
CA CYS A 130 -1.41 9.97 17.88
C CYS A 130 -2.09 9.93 19.26
N GLY A 131 -1.36 9.50 20.29
CA GLY A 131 -1.89 9.34 21.64
C GLY A 131 -2.75 8.08 21.79
N GLU A 132 -2.41 7.02 21.07
CA GLU A 132 -2.97 5.69 21.24
C GLU A 132 -2.73 5.15 22.67
N ARG A 133 -3.57 4.20 23.09
CA ARG A 133 -3.42 3.54 24.40
C ARG A 133 -2.11 2.77 24.47
N GLU A 134 -1.56 2.62 25.68
CA GLU A 134 -0.31 1.86 25.93
C GLU A 134 -0.40 0.40 25.48
N ASP A 135 -1.59 -0.20 25.54
CA ASP A 135 -1.85 -1.57 25.12
C ASP A 135 -2.19 -1.71 23.62
N TYR A 136 -1.95 -0.66 22.83
CA TYR A 136 -2.18 -0.71 21.39
C TYR A 136 -1.31 -1.77 20.69
N ALA A 137 -1.98 -2.71 20.03
CA ALA A 137 -1.37 -3.74 19.21
C ALA A 137 -2.20 -3.95 17.94
N SER A 138 -1.53 -3.97 16.78
CA SER A 138 -2.17 -4.17 15.48
C SER A 138 -1.33 -5.04 14.55
N PHE A 139 -1.91 -5.42 13.43
CA PHE A 139 -1.22 -6.03 12.28
C PHE A 139 -1.81 -5.47 10.99
N ARG A 140 -1.07 -5.56 9.88
CA ARG A 140 -1.42 -4.88 8.62
C ARG A 140 -1.35 -5.84 7.43
N ILE A 141 -2.39 -5.83 6.60
CA ILE A 141 -2.47 -6.56 5.33
C ILE A 141 -2.41 -5.56 4.19
N GLY A 142 -1.38 -5.69 3.33
CA GLY A 142 -1.24 -4.91 2.11
C GLY A 142 -1.89 -5.61 0.92
N LEU A 143 -2.77 -4.92 0.22
CA LEU A 143 -3.59 -5.45 -0.89
C LEU A 143 -3.19 -4.84 -2.23
N PHE A 144 -1.89 -4.59 -2.42
CA PHE A 144 -1.32 -3.97 -3.61
C PHE A 144 -0.96 -5.00 -4.70
N GLY A 145 -0.98 -4.54 -5.96
CA GLY A 145 -0.39 -5.22 -7.11
C GLY A 145 -1.42 -5.76 -8.10
N LEU A 146 -1.12 -5.64 -9.40
CA LEU A 146 -1.98 -6.06 -10.51
C LEU A 146 -2.40 -7.53 -10.38
N ASP A 147 -1.49 -8.42 -10.00
CA ASP A 147 -1.78 -9.83 -9.76
C ASP A 147 -2.95 -10.08 -8.81
N LYS A 148 -3.08 -9.26 -7.75
CA LYS A 148 -4.19 -9.38 -6.79
C LYS A 148 -5.47 -8.79 -7.37
N LEU A 149 -5.36 -7.60 -7.96
CA LEU A 149 -6.50 -6.87 -8.51
C LEU A 149 -7.16 -7.58 -9.70
N MET A 150 -6.38 -8.32 -10.48
CA MET A 150 -6.85 -9.15 -11.58
C MET A 150 -7.35 -10.53 -11.13
N ASN A 151 -7.11 -10.91 -9.87
CA ASN A 151 -7.46 -12.22 -9.32
C ASN A 151 -7.97 -12.09 -7.87
N ILE A 152 -9.03 -11.31 -7.68
CA ILE A 152 -9.57 -10.97 -6.35
C ILE A 152 -9.97 -12.23 -5.59
N ASP A 153 -10.79 -13.08 -6.19
CA ASP A 153 -11.32 -14.29 -5.53
C ASP A 153 -10.18 -15.18 -5.03
N ARG A 154 -9.18 -15.46 -5.88
CA ARG A 154 -7.95 -16.19 -5.50
C ARG A 154 -7.24 -15.52 -4.33
N THR A 155 -7.12 -14.19 -4.34
CA THR A 155 -6.43 -13.44 -3.29
C THR A 155 -7.17 -13.57 -1.95
N VAL A 156 -8.50 -13.45 -1.96
CA VAL A 156 -9.34 -13.58 -0.77
C VAL A 156 -9.32 -15.01 -0.24
N THR A 157 -9.47 -16.02 -1.11
CA THR A 157 -9.41 -17.44 -0.73
C THR A 157 -8.07 -17.81 -0.11
N ASN A 158 -6.95 -17.35 -0.68
CA ASN A 158 -5.62 -17.62 -0.11
C ASN A 158 -5.46 -17.05 1.30
N LEU A 159 -6.00 -15.85 1.54
CA LEU A 159 -5.99 -15.24 2.86
C LEU A 159 -6.91 -16.01 3.83
N GLU A 160 -8.12 -16.37 3.40
CA GLU A 160 -9.08 -17.12 4.21
C GLU A 160 -8.51 -18.47 4.66
N MET A 161 -7.89 -19.24 3.75
CA MET A 161 -7.24 -20.51 4.10
C MET A 161 -6.15 -20.36 5.17
N ALA A 162 -5.39 -19.26 5.16
CA ALA A 162 -4.40 -19.01 6.20
C ALA A 162 -5.06 -18.64 7.53
N LEU A 163 -6.11 -17.80 7.51
CA LEU A 163 -6.87 -17.44 8.70
C LEU A 163 -7.56 -18.64 9.34
N GLU A 164 -8.06 -19.59 8.56
CA GLU A 164 -8.64 -20.85 9.05
C GLU A 164 -7.63 -21.65 9.87
N LYS A 165 -6.40 -21.81 9.35
CA LYS A 165 -5.33 -22.52 10.03
C LYS A 165 -4.89 -21.80 11.30
N ILE A 166 -4.73 -20.47 11.23
CA ILE A 166 -4.39 -19.64 12.41
C ILE A 166 -5.47 -19.73 13.49
N ARG A 167 -6.75 -19.71 13.10
CA ARG A 167 -7.87 -19.88 14.04
C ARG A 167 -7.87 -21.28 14.67
N GLY A 168 -7.63 -22.32 13.86
CA GLY A 168 -7.56 -23.71 14.34
C GLY A 168 -6.42 -23.96 15.35
N GLN A 169 -5.32 -23.22 15.25
CA GLN A 169 -4.21 -23.25 16.22
C GLN A 169 -4.55 -22.58 17.56
N ASN A 170 -5.54 -21.67 17.57
CA ASN A 170 -5.93 -20.85 18.73
C ASN A 170 -7.27 -21.27 19.35
N ALA A 171 -7.90 -22.35 18.89
CA ALA A 171 -9.10 -22.89 19.52
C ALA A 171 -8.71 -23.56 20.86
N PRO A 172 -9.45 -23.34 21.96
CA PRO A 172 -9.20 -24.06 23.20
C PRO A 172 -9.36 -25.57 22.95
N ALA A 173 -8.41 -26.35 23.47
CA ALA A 173 -8.45 -27.81 23.49
C ALA A 173 -9.65 -28.35 24.29
#